data_AF-A0A968Z1E9-F1
#
_entry.id   AF-A0A968Z1E9-F1
#
_cell.length_a   1.000
_cell.length_b   1.000
_cell.length_c   1.000
_cell.angle_alpha   90.00
_cell.angle_beta   90.00
_cell.angle_gamma   90.00
#
_symmetry.space_group_name_H-M   'P 1'
#
loop_
_entity.id
_entity.type
_entity.pdbx_description
1 polymer ?
#
loop_
_entity_poly.entity_id
_entity_poly.type
_entity_poly.pdbx_seq_one_letter_code
_entity_poly.pdbx_strand_id
1 'polypeptide(L)' 'MRVLLMTGKGGVGKTSVAAATGLRCAELGYKTLVLSTD' A
#
# COMPACT_ATOMS: atom_id res chain seq x y z
N MET A 1 -6.79 10.75 9.51
CA MET A 1 -6.61 10.05 8.22
C MET A 1 -5.12 10.05 7.89
N ARG A 2 -4.54 8.91 7.50
CA ARG A 2 -3.10 8.78 7.16
C ARG A 2 -2.98 8.27 5.72
N VAL A 3 -1.98 8.77 4.97
CA VAL A 3 -1.73 8.38 3.56
C VAL A 3 -0.30 7.85 3.45
N LEU A 4 -0.16 6.69 2.82
CA LEU A 4 1.13 6.04 2.53
C LEU A 4 1.30 5.98 1.02
N LEU A 5 2.33 6.65 0.50
CA LEU A 5 2.62 6.74 -0.93
C LEU A 5 3.85 5.89 -1.28
N MET A 6 3.65 4.91 -2.17
CA MET A 6 4.72 4.07 -2.68
C MET A 6 5.18 4.59 -4.04
N THR A 7 6.34 5.23 -4.07
CA THR A 7 6.97 5.77 -5.28
C THR A 7 8.26 5.03 -5.63
N GLY A 8 8.71 5.15 -6.87
CA GLY A 8 9.91 4.50 -7.38
C GLY A 8 9.84 4.25 -8.89
N LYS A 9 10.98 3.85 -9.47
CA LYS A 9 11.08 3.47 -10.89
C LYS A 9 10.20 2.26 -11.22
N GLY A 10 9.92 2.02 -12.51
CA GLY A 10 9.14 0.87 -12.97
C GLY A 10 9.74 -0.47 -12.51
N GLY A 11 8.87 -1.43 -12.13
CA GLY A 11 9.28 -2.80 -11.80
C GLY A 11 9.92 -3.01 -10.42
N VAL A 12 10.02 -2.01 -9.55
CA VAL A 12 10.62 -2.17 -8.20
C VAL A 12 9.69 -2.76 -7.13
N GLY A 13 8.48 -3.20 -7.52
CA GLY A 13 7.55 -3.85 -6.60
C GLY A 13 6.67 -2.91 -5.77
N LYS A 14 6.48 -1.65 -6.19
CA LYS A 14 5.62 -0.66 -5.49
C LYS A 14 4.23 -1.22 -5.17
N THR A 15 3.59 -1.84 -6.15
CA THR A 15 2.26 -2.45 -6.03
C THR A 15 2.23 -3.58 -5.01
N SER A 16 3.25 -4.46 -5.05
CA SER A 16 3.37 -5.57 -4.10
C SER A 16 3.55 -5.06 -2.67
N VAL A 17 4.39 -4.05 -2.47
CA VAL A 17 4.62 -3.44 -1.15
C VAL A 17 3.38 -2.69 -0.66
N ALA A 18 2.67 -1.96 -1.53
CA ALA A 18 1.41 -1.29 -1.18
C ALA A 18 0.34 -2.30 -0.72
N ALA A 19 0.20 -3.43 -1.44
CA ALA A 19 -0.74 -4.49 -1.09
C ALA A 19 -0.38 -5.17 0.24
N ALA A 20 0.89 -5.54 0.43
CA ALA A 20 1.38 -6.16 1.66
C ALA A 20 1.20 -5.24 2.88
N THR A 21 1.52 -3.94 2.71
CA THR A 21 1.34 -2.94 3.76
C THR A 21 -0.14 -2.77 4.11
N GLY A 22 -1.01 -2.70 3.11
CA GLY A 22 -2.45 -2.56 3.31
C GLY A 22 -3.06 -3.77 4.02
N LEU A 23 -2.68 -4.98 3.63
CA LEU A 23 -3.09 -6.21 4.32
C LEU A 23 -2.68 -6.16 5.79
N ARG A 24 -1.42 -5.82 6.07
CA ARG A 24 -0.92 -5.72 7.44
C ARG A 24 -1.66 -4.65 8.26
N CYS A 25 -1.97 -3.50 7.67
CA CYS A 25 -2.75 -2.46 8.35
C CYS A 25 -4.19 -2.93 8.66
N ALA A 26 -4.82 -3.66 7.76
CA ALA A 26 -6.14 -4.25 7.99
C ALA A 26 -6.12 -5.31 9.12
N GLU A 27 -5.11 -6.18 9.14
CA GLU A 27 -4.90 -7.16 10.23
C GLU A 27 -4.74 -6.51 11.60
N LEU A 28 -4.11 -5.32 11.65
CA LEU A 28 -3.96 -4.53 12.88
C LEU A 28 -5.24 -3.79 13.29
N GLY A 29 -6.35 -3.98 12.57
CA GLY A 29 -7.65 -3.36 12.87
C GLY A 29 -7.83 -1.95 12.32
N TYR A 30 -6.90 -1.44 11.51
CA TYR A 30 -7.07 -0.14 10.88
C TYR A 30 -8.03 -0.23 9.68
N LYS A 31 -8.98 0.71 9.61
CA LYS A 31 -9.79 0.90 8.40
C LYS A 31 -8.88 1.32 7.25
N THR A 32 -8.60 0.38 6.35
CA THR A 32 -7.54 0.49 5.34
C THR A 32 -8.13 0.41 3.94
N LEU A 33 -7.63 1.25 3.03
CA LEU A 33 -7.92 1.21 1.60
C LEU A 33 -6.58 1.16 0.86
N VAL A 34 -6.44 0.21 -0.05
CA VAL A 34 -5.31 0.15 -0.99
C VAL A 34 -5.81 0.62 -2.35
N LEU A 35 -5.10 1.58 -2.94
CA LEU A 35 -5.38 2.15 -4.25
C LEU A 35 -4.09 2.10 -5.09
N SER A 36 -4.21 1.70 -6.35
CA SER A 36 -3.14 1.83 -7.36
C SER A 36 -3.55 2.84 -8.43
N THR A 37 -2.58 3.60 -8.92
CA THR A 37 -2.71 4.45 -10.11
C THR A 37 -1.70 4.09 -11.20
N ASP A 38 -0.86 3.07 -10.97
CA ASP A 38 -0.11 2.36 -12.02
C ASP A 38 -1.12 1.62 -12.92
#